data_AF-A0A0S2W4G1-F1
#
_entry.id   AF-A0A0S2W4G1-F1
#
_cell.length_a   1.000
_cell.length_b   1.000
_cell.length_c   1.000
_cell.angle_alpha   90.00
_cell.angle_beta   90.00
_cell.angle_gamma   90.00
#
_symmetry.space_group_name_H-M   'P 1'
#
loop_
_entity.id
_entity.type
_entity.pdbx_description
1 polymer ?
#
loop_
_entity_poly.entity_id
_entity_poly.type
_entity_poly.pdbx_seq_one_letter_code
_entity_poly.pdbx_strand_id
1 'polypeptide(L)'
;MMTLEVCYAEMGADYVEVLERLRDERLIRRYVLRFPDDPSYDALCRAMSGGRLEEAFLAAHTLKGITQSLGFGGLCASASALTEALRNGARAEADRLLQSVTADYRRTVDSILRFQGEDGVGGTAEDIQAARNSGMDNTSQSRWT
;
A
#
# COMPACT_ATOMS: atom_id res chain seq x y z
N MET A 1 11.82 -17.81 5.36
CA MET A 1 10.72 -17.10 6.04
C MET A 1 11.10 -15.64 6.12
N MET A 2 10.65 -14.89 5.11
CA MET A 2 10.74 -13.45 5.00
C MET A 2 9.87 -12.84 6.08
N THR A 3 10.45 -12.00 6.93
CA THR A 3 9.70 -11.25 7.94
C THR A 3 9.17 -9.96 7.35
N LEU A 4 8.21 -9.32 8.02
CA LEU A 4 7.70 -8.01 7.61
C LEU A 4 8.83 -6.96 7.64
N GLU A 5 9.75 -7.05 8.61
CA GLU A 5 10.97 -6.22 8.67
C GLU A 5 11.83 -6.34 7.41
N VAL A 6 12.15 -7.57 6.99
CA VAL A 6 12.94 -7.81 5.76
C VAL A 6 12.19 -7.30 4.54
N CYS A 7 10.86 -7.47 4.51
CA CYS A 7 10.01 -6.94 3.47
C CYS A 7 10.13 -5.41 3.37
N TYR A 8 10.04 -4.68 4.47
CA TYR A 8 10.24 -3.22 4.47
C TYR A 8 11.67 -2.84 4.07
N ALA A 9 12.68 -3.56 4.53
CA ALA A 9 14.07 -3.30 4.16
C ALA A 9 14.31 -3.44 2.64
N GLU A 10 13.75 -4.46 2.00
CA GLU A 10 13.85 -4.65 0.53
C GLU A 10 13.14 -3.54 -0.26
N MET A 11 12.07 -2.94 0.30
CA MET A 11 11.39 -1.79 -0.28
C MET A 11 12.18 -0.48 -0.13
N GLY A 12 13.22 -0.44 0.69
CA GLY A 12 13.87 0.81 1.11
C GLY A 12 12.96 1.62 2.05
N ALA A 13 12.22 0.94 2.92
CA ALA A 13 11.27 1.52 3.86
C ALA A 13 11.71 1.26 5.32
N ASP A 14 11.25 2.10 6.24
CA ASP A 14 11.56 1.98 7.67
C ASP A 14 10.42 1.28 8.41
N TYR A 15 10.63 0.01 8.75
CA TYR A 15 9.65 -0.76 9.52
C TYR A 15 9.42 -0.20 10.93
N VAL A 16 10.49 0.27 11.58
CA VAL A 16 10.43 0.75 12.97
C VAL A 16 9.55 1.99 13.04
N GLU A 17 9.75 2.93 12.11
CA GLU A 17 8.91 4.14 12.01
C GLU A 17 7.42 3.79 11.86
N VAL A 18 7.10 2.81 11.00
CA VAL A 18 5.70 2.39 10.77
C VAL A 18 5.11 1.68 11.97
N LEU A 19 5.88 0.82 12.64
CA LEU A 19 5.47 0.14 13.85
C LEU A 19 5.24 1.13 15.00
N GLU A 20 6.07 2.16 15.12
CA GLU A 20 5.86 3.23 16.10
C GLU A 20 4.59 4.04 15.83
N ARG A 21 4.21 4.23 14.57
CA ARG A 21 2.98 4.96 14.21
C ARG A 21 1.73 4.11 14.39
N LEU A 22 1.75 2.86 13.92
CA LEU A 22 0.56 2.00 13.86
C LEU A 22 0.40 1.07 15.07
N ARG A 23 1.47 0.85 15.85
CA ARG A 23 1.50 0.09 17.12
C ARG A 23 0.99 -1.35 17.07
N ASP A 24 0.69 -1.89 15.89
CA ASP A 24 0.18 -3.25 15.69
C ASP A 24 0.70 -3.84 14.38
N GLU A 25 1.61 -4.81 14.48
CA GLU A 25 2.19 -5.53 13.34
C GLU A 25 1.13 -6.27 12.51
N ARG A 26 0.08 -6.80 13.15
CA ARG A 26 -1.00 -7.52 12.44
C ARG A 26 -1.80 -6.57 11.56
N LEU A 27 -1.99 -5.33 12.02
CA LEU A 27 -2.64 -4.28 11.25
C LEU A 27 -1.77 -3.85 10.07
N ILE A 28 -0.46 -3.66 10.29
CA ILE A 28 0.50 -3.32 9.23
C ILE A 28 0.48 -4.41 8.16
N ARG A 29 0.62 -5.68 8.57
CA ARG A 29 0.56 -6.84 7.67
C ARG A 29 -0.71 -6.85 6.82
N ARG A 30 -1.87 -6.64 7.44
CA ARG A 30 -3.17 -6.61 6.73
C ARG A 30 -3.19 -5.56 5.63
N TYR A 31 -2.64 -4.36 5.88
CA TYR A 31 -2.65 -3.30 4.87
C TYR A 31 -1.59 -3.49 3.80
N VAL A 32 -0.38 -3.93 4.17
CA VAL A 32 0.71 -4.22 3.23
C VAL A 32 0.28 -5.27 2.21
N LEU A 33 -0.34 -6.37 2.67
CA LEU A 33 -0.79 -7.46 1.79
C LEU A 33 -1.91 -7.06 0.81
N ARG A 34 -2.60 -5.94 1.05
CA ARG A 34 -3.64 -5.41 0.15
C ARG A 34 -3.10 -4.42 -0.89
N PHE A 35 -1.88 -3.93 -0.72
CA PHE A 35 -1.31 -2.93 -1.61
C PHE A 35 -1.21 -3.37 -3.08
N PRO A 36 -0.87 -4.64 -3.42
CA PRO A 36 -0.85 -5.09 -4.81
C PRO A 36 -2.20 -4.99 -5.52
N ASP A 37 -3.32 -5.01 -4.78
CA ASP A 37 -4.67 -4.88 -5.32
C ASP A 37 -5.12 -3.42 -5.51
N ASP A 38 -4.30 -2.44 -5.10
CA ASP A 38 -4.65 -1.02 -5.22
C ASP A 38 -4.57 -0.53 -6.68
N PRO A 39 -5.63 0.13 -7.20
CA PRO A 39 -5.69 0.51 -8.61
C PRO A 39 -4.92 1.79 -8.96
N SER A 40 -4.35 2.51 -7.99
CA SER A 40 -3.82 3.87 -8.19
C SER A 40 -2.62 3.90 -9.14
N TYR A 41 -1.73 2.92 -9.05
CA TYR A 41 -0.57 2.81 -9.95
C TYR A 41 -1.01 2.56 -11.40
N ASP A 42 -1.91 1.62 -11.61
CA ASP A 42 -2.44 1.32 -12.94
C ASP A 42 -3.21 2.52 -13.54
N ALA A 43 -3.99 3.23 -12.70
CA ALA A 43 -4.68 4.45 -13.11
C ALA A 43 -3.66 5.52 -13.54
N LEU A 44 -2.57 5.69 -12.80
CA LEU A 44 -1.49 6.60 -13.14
C LEU A 44 -0.86 6.25 -14.50
N CYS A 45 -0.48 4.99 -14.72
CA CYS A 45 0.10 4.54 -15.99
C CYS A 45 -0.83 4.77 -17.19
N ARG A 46 -2.13 4.48 -17.02
CA ARG A 46 -3.14 4.70 -18.07
C ARG A 46 -3.37 6.19 -18.35
N ALA A 47 -3.38 7.03 -17.33
CA ALA A 47 -3.55 8.47 -17.50
C ALA A 47 -2.34 9.10 -18.20
N MET A 48 -1.13 8.73 -17.77
CA MET A 48 0.12 9.16 -18.40
C MET A 48 0.18 8.77 -19.87
N SER A 49 -0.06 7.49 -20.20
CA SER A 49 -0.05 6.99 -21.58
C SER A 49 -1.10 7.65 -22.47
N GLY A 50 -2.25 8.05 -21.90
CA GLY A 50 -3.33 8.73 -22.61
C GLY A 50 -3.18 10.25 -22.71
N GLY A 51 -2.09 10.85 -22.20
CA GLY A 51 -1.93 12.31 -22.22
C GLY A 51 -2.79 13.07 -21.19
N ARG A 52 -3.47 12.36 -20.28
CA ARG A 52 -4.47 12.93 -19.36
C ARG A 52 -3.81 13.40 -18.07
N LEU A 53 -3.18 14.58 -18.12
CA LEU A 53 -2.33 15.10 -17.05
C LEU A 53 -3.07 15.31 -15.71
N GLU A 54 -4.30 15.79 -15.75
CA GLU A 54 -5.10 15.99 -14.53
C GLU A 54 -5.47 14.66 -13.85
N GLU A 55 -5.91 13.67 -14.64
CA GLU A 55 -6.15 12.32 -14.12
C GLU A 55 -4.87 11.68 -13.58
N ALA A 56 -3.73 11.89 -14.25
CA ALA A 56 -2.43 11.40 -13.79
C ALA A 56 -2.05 12.05 -12.46
N PHE A 57 -2.27 13.35 -12.30
CA PHE A 57 -2.02 14.07 -11.06
C PHE A 57 -2.83 13.47 -9.90
N LEU A 58 -4.13 13.25 -10.10
CA LEU A 58 -5.00 12.66 -9.07
C LEU A 58 -4.56 11.24 -8.71
N ALA A 59 -4.23 10.40 -9.70
CA ALA A 59 -3.75 9.04 -9.45
C ALA A 59 -2.40 9.02 -8.72
N ALA A 60 -1.45 9.87 -9.11
CA ALA A 60 -0.16 10.02 -8.42
C ALA A 60 -0.35 10.52 -6.98
N HIS A 61 -1.26 11.47 -6.77
CA HIS A 61 -1.57 12.01 -5.44
C HIS A 61 -2.16 10.95 -4.51
N THR A 62 -3.08 10.12 -5.00
CA THR A 62 -3.63 8.99 -4.24
C THR A 62 -2.55 7.96 -3.92
N LEU A 63 -1.74 7.56 -4.90
CA LEU A 63 -0.62 6.63 -4.68
C LEU A 63 0.36 7.16 -3.63
N LYS A 64 0.70 8.45 -3.67
CA LYS A 64 1.50 9.12 -2.65
C LYS A 64 0.86 8.98 -1.27
N GLY A 65 -0.43 9.27 -1.12
CA GLY A 65 -1.12 9.19 0.17
C GLY A 65 -1.11 7.77 0.78
N ILE A 66 -1.35 6.76 -0.06
CA ILE A 66 -1.31 5.36 0.36
C ILE A 66 0.10 4.96 0.81
N THR A 67 1.10 5.24 -0.03
CA THR A 67 2.49 4.86 0.23
C THR A 67 3.07 5.60 1.45
N GLN A 68 2.66 6.84 1.69
CA GLN A 68 2.99 7.58 2.91
C GLN A 68 2.32 6.96 4.16
N SER A 69 1.07 6.52 4.05
CA SER A 69 0.33 5.89 5.15
C SER A 69 0.91 4.53 5.53
N LEU A 70 1.47 3.81 4.55
CA LEU A 70 2.14 2.53 4.76
C LEU A 70 3.64 2.67 5.02
N GLY A 71 4.21 3.87 4.90
CA GLY A 71 5.63 4.12 5.13
C GLY A 71 6.56 3.52 4.07
N PHE A 72 6.09 3.36 2.82
CA PHE A 72 6.89 2.89 1.70
C PHE A 72 7.80 4.01 1.19
N GLY A 73 8.85 4.34 1.97
CA GLY A 73 9.69 5.52 1.78
C GLY A 73 10.15 5.77 0.34
N GLY A 74 10.76 4.77 -0.30
CA GLY A 74 11.23 4.88 -1.70
C GLY A 74 10.11 5.25 -2.67
N LEU A 75 9.02 4.46 -2.70
CA LEU A 75 7.90 4.68 -3.60
C LEU A 75 7.13 5.98 -3.27
N CYS A 76 7.01 6.34 -2.00
CA CYS A 76 6.39 7.59 -1.57
C CYS A 76 7.18 8.81 -2.08
N ALA A 77 8.51 8.74 -2.06
CA ALA A 77 9.37 9.80 -2.55
C ALA A 77 9.23 9.99 -4.07
N SER A 78 9.30 8.91 -4.86
CA SER A 78 9.13 9.00 -6.31
C SER A 78 7.71 9.41 -6.73
N ALA A 79 6.68 8.88 -6.07
CA ALA A 79 5.29 9.30 -6.30
C ALA A 79 5.07 10.77 -5.95
N SER A 80 5.72 11.28 -4.88
CA SER A 80 5.67 12.69 -4.52
C SER A 80 6.31 13.58 -5.58
N ALA A 81 7.50 13.23 -6.07
CA ALA A 81 8.17 13.99 -7.13
C ALA A 81 7.31 14.04 -8.40
N LEU A 82 6.74 12.91 -8.82
CA LEU A 82 5.85 12.84 -9.97
C LEU A 82 4.59 13.69 -9.79
N THR A 83 3.99 13.65 -8.60
CA THR A 83 2.81 14.48 -8.25
C THR A 83 3.10 15.97 -8.44
N GLU A 84 4.27 16.44 -8.00
CA GLU A 84 4.64 17.85 -8.12
C GLU A 84 4.99 18.25 -9.57
N ALA A 85 5.64 17.37 -10.34
CA ALA A 85 5.84 17.61 -11.77
C ALA A 85 4.52 17.74 -12.53
N LEU A 86 3.55 16.86 -12.23
CA LEU A 86 2.21 16.89 -12.81
C LEU A 86 1.42 18.13 -12.38
N ARG A 87 1.52 18.55 -11.12
CA ARG A 87 0.91 19.80 -10.61
C ARG A 87 1.34 21.02 -11.42
N ASN A 88 2.60 21.05 -11.84
CA ASN A 88 3.19 22.14 -12.61
C ASN A 88 3.02 21.98 -14.13
N GLY A 89 2.33 20.92 -14.59
CA GLY A 89 2.17 20.64 -16.02
C GLY A 89 3.47 20.24 -16.72
N ALA A 90 4.51 19.85 -15.98
CA ALA A 90 5.84 19.53 -16.51
C ALA A 90 5.87 18.13 -17.15
N ARG A 91 5.25 17.98 -18.32
CA ARG A 91 5.04 16.68 -18.99
C ARG A 91 6.32 15.85 -19.17
N ALA A 92 7.36 16.45 -19.76
CA ALA A 92 8.61 15.75 -20.04
C ALA A 92 9.28 15.25 -18.75
N GLU A 93 9.15 16.01 -17.66
CA GLU A 93 9.66 15.58 -16.35
C GLU A 93 8.81 14.47 -15.75
N ALA A 94 7.49 14.58 -15.85
CA ALA A 94 6.58 13.54 -15.40
C ALA A 94 6.82 12.20 -16.12
N ASP A 95 7.11 12.21 -17.43
CA ASP A 95 7.44 10.99 -18.19
C ASP A 95 8.75 10.34 -17.69
N ARG A 96 9.75 11.13 -17.29
CA ARG A 96 10.99 10.62 -16.68
C ARG A 96 10.73 10.06 -15.28
N LEU A 97 10.02 10.81 -14.44
CA LEU A 97 9.71 10.43 -13.06
C LEU A 97 8.81 9.20 -12.97
N LEU A 98 7.94 8.97 -13.97
CA LEU A 98 7.15 7.74 -14.07
C LEU A 98 8.03 6.49 -14.09
N GLN A 99 9.22 6.55 -14.72
CA GLN A 99 10.14 5.41 -14.73
C GLN A 99 10.66 5.07 -13.32
N SER A 100 10.96 6.08 -12.52
CA SER A 100 11.34 5.91 -11.12
C SER A 100 10.20 5.32 -10.30
N VAL A 101 8.98 5.85 -10.45
CA VAL A 101 7.78 5.30 -9.79
C VAL A 101 7.55 3.84 -10.18
N THR A 102 7.70 3.49 -11.46
CA THR A 102 7.56 2.10 -11.92
C THR A 102 8.62 1.17 -11.32
N ALA A 103 9.87 1.61 -11.21
CA ALA A 103 10.94 0.82 -10.62
C ALA A 103 10.70 0.56 -9.13
N ASP A 104 10.34 1.61 -8.39
CA ASP A 104 10.04 1.51 -6.95
C ASP A 104 8.77 0.70 -6.70
N TYR A 105 7.72 0.88 -7.51
CA TYR A 105 6.47 0.12 -7.40
C TYR A 105 6.71 -1.38 -7.59
N ARG A 106 7.49 -1.76 -8.61
CA ARG A 106 7.87 -3.17 -8.84
C ARG A 106 8.64 -3.74 -7.66
N ARG A 107 9.63 -3.02 -7.16
CA ARG A 107 10.41 -3.44 -5.98
C ARG A 107 9.49 -3.67 -4.78
N THR A 108 8.56 -2.75 -4.54
CA THR A 108 7.56 -2.86 -3.47
C THR A 108 6.66 -4.09 -3.64
N VAL A 109 6.01 -4.24 -4.79
CA VAL A 109 5.09 -5.35 -5.03
C VAL A 109 5.81 -6.70 -5.01
N ASP A 110 6.98 -6.81 -5.62
CA ASP A 110 7.76 -8.05 -5.62
C ASP A 110 8.13 -8.49 -4.19
N SER A 111 8.54 -7.55 -3.34
CA SER A 111 8.83 -7.80 -1.92
C SER A 111 7.58 -8.28 -1.17
N ILE A 112 6.43 -7.64 -1.40
CA ILE A 112 5.15 -8.04 -0.77
C ILE A 112 4.74 -9.43 -1.20
N LEU A 113 4.88 -9.77 -2.48
CA LEU A 113 4.49 -11.09 -3.00
C LEU A 113 5.39 -12.22 -2.46
N ARG A 114 6.70 -11.97 -2.29
CA ARG A 114 7.60 -12.93 -1.63
C ARG A 114 7.21 -13.12 -0.16
N PHE A 115 6.93 -12.02 0.54
CA PHE A 115 6.46 -12.07 1.92
C PHE A 115 5.16 -12.89 2.03
N GLN A 116 4.17 -12.62 1.17
CA GLN A 116 2.90 -13.34 1.11
C GLN A 116 3.05 -14.85 0.85
N GLY A 117 3.95 -15.24 -0.07
CA GLY A 117 4.20 -16.64 -0.41
C GLY A 117 4.78 -17.46 0.73
N GLU A 118 5.55 -16.82 1.63
CA GLU A 118 6.13 -17.45 2.81
C GLU A 118 5.22 -17.35 4.05
N ASP A 119 4.34 -16.35 4.07
CA ASP A 119 3.31 -16.13 5.08
C ASP A 119 2.10 -17.07 4.99
N GLY A 120 1.96 -17.82 3.90
CA GLY A 120 0.91 -18.82 3.66
C GLY A 120 0.93 -20.02 4.61
N VAL A 121 1.87 -20.08 5.56
CA VAL A 121 1.92 -21.06 6.67
C VAL A 121 1.27 -20.50 7.96
N GLY A 122 0.80 -19.24 7.97
CA GLY A 122 0.37 -18.54 9.19
C GLY A 122 -1.04 -17.96 9.20
N GLY A 123 -1.97 -18.47 8.38
CA GLY A 123 -3.39 -18.11 8.48
C GLY A 123 -4.23 -18.81 7.43
N THR A 124 -4.89 -19.90 7.80
CA THR A 124 -5.76 -20.62 6.88
C THR A 124 -7.07 -19.87 6.69
N ALA A 125 -7.79 -20.18 5.62
CA ALA A 125 -9.15 -19.68 5.37
C ALA A 125 -10.12 -19.91 6.55
N GLU A 126 -9.77 -20.82 7.47
CA GLU A 126 -10.51 -21.08 8.71
C GLU A 126 -10.38 -19.93 9.72
N ASP A 127 -9.25 -19.21 9.78
CA ASP A 127 -9.05 -18.08 10.71
C ASP A 127 -9.91 -16.87 10.33
N ILE A 128 -10.10 -16.65 9.02
CA ILE A 128 -10.99 -15.61 8.48
C ILE A 128 -12.47 -15.97 8.74
N GLN A 129 -12.82 -17.26 8.70
CA GLN A 129 -14.17 -17.72 8.99
C GLN A 129 -14.47 -17.74 10.51
N ALA A 130 -13.48 -18.02 11.36
CA ALA A 130 -13.59 -17.96 12.81
C ALA A 130 -13.85 -16.52 13.29
N ALA A 131 -13.14 -15.53 12.74
CA ALA A 131 -13.37 -14.12 13.07
C ALA A 131 -14.76 -13.61 12.64
N ARG A 132 -15.37 -14.21 11.59
CA ARG A 132 -16.75 -13.89 11.16
C ARG A 132 -17.82 -14.56 12.03
N ASN A 133 -17.53 -15.74 12.59
CA ASN A 133 -18.48 -16.48 13.42
C ASN A 133 -18.46 -16.07 14.91
N SER A 134 -17.39 -15.44 15.39
CA SER A 134 -17.31 -14.92 16.78
C SER A 134 -18.05 -13.60 17.02
N GLY A 135 -18.72 -13.03 16.00
CA GLY A 135 -19.45 -11.76 16.10
C GLY A 135 -20.95 -11.88 16.37
N MET A 136 -21.51 -13.08 16.56
CA MET A 136 -22.97 -13.28 16.67
C MET A 136 -23.33 -14.36 17.71
N ASP A 137 -23.40 -13.95 18.98
CA ASP A 137 -24.16 -14.53 20.13
C ASP A 137 -23.67 -13.77 21.39
N ASN A 138 -24.41 -13.15 22.32
CA ASN A 138 -25.79 -13.32 22.78
C ASN A 138 -26.28 -12.05 23.49
N THR A 139 -27.57 -11.76 23.32
CA THR A 139 -28.53 -11.22 24.29
C THR A 139 -28.05 -10.89 25.71
N SER A 140 -28.39 -9.68 26.16
CA SER A 140 -28.94 -9.52 27.51
C SER A 140 -30.04 -8.46 27.49
N GLN A 141 -31.27 -8.96 27.55
CA GLN A 141 -32.39 -8.23 28.14
C GLN A 141 -31.96 -7.70 29.51
N SER A 142 -32.23 -6.43 29.81
CA SER A 142 -32.66 -5.98 31.15
C SER A 142 -33.15 -4.54 31.10
N ARG A 143 -34.46 -4.41 31.31
CA ARG A 143 -35.19 -3.38 32.09
C ARG A 143 -34.48 -2.06 32.36
N TRP A 144 -35.12 -0.95 32.01
CA TRP A 144 -35.64 0.01 33.00
C TRP A 144 -36.93 0.66 32.47
N THR A 145 -37.91 0.72 33.37
CA THR A 145 -39.13 1.53 33.33
C THR A 145 -38.84 3.01 33.19
#